data_AF-A0A0S2LWL2-F1
#
_entry.id   AF-A0A0S2LWL2-F1
#
_cell.length_a   1.000
_cell.length_b   1.000
_cell.length_c   1.000
_cell.angle_alpha   90.00
_cell.angle_beta   90.00
_cell.angle_gamma   90.00
#
_symmetry.space_group_name_H-M   'P 1'
#
loop_
_entity.id
_entity.type
_entity.pdbx_description
1 polymer ?
#
loop_
_entity_poly.entity_id
_entity_poly.type
_entity_poly.pdbx_seq_one_letter_code
_entity_poly.pdbx_strand_id
1 'polypeptide(L)'
;MIGRFVGGRFGGGHTPQVPAQPAVDPVAAEIAQMGASVDSLRAAVRRSGSRLPPLLTSQLRHLGDLMREAVTDIGIRGCSTEQRVLLNAMICSYVPTPLQAYLSLPPAHHDEESSATFMFAEQLATLQETLADLLNQIRIGAVEELSTHGRFLADKFSAQDAALQLQQPASERDPLRLEGQSWQH
;
A
#
# COMPACT_ATOMS: atom_id res chain seq x y z
N MET A 1 1.12 62.45 -47.25
CA MET A 1 1.09 61.79 -45.92
C MET A 1 1.88 60.49 -46.06
N ILE A 2 3.20 60.47 -45.80
CA ILE A 2 3.87 60.26 -44.49
C ILE A 2 3.25 59.10 -43.70
N GLY A 3 4.02 58.01 -43.57
CA GLY A 3 3.71 56.85 -42.73
C GLY A 3 4.68 55.68 -42.91
N ARG A 4 5.98 55.92 -42.70
CA ARG A 4 7.05 54.90 -42.61
C ARG A 4 7.05 54.32 -41.19
N PHE A 5 7.05 52.99 -41.05
CA PHE A 5 7.69 52.31 -39.93
C PHE A 5 8.44 51.06 -40.39
N VAL A 6 9.68 51.01 -39.93
CA VAL A 6 10.70 49.98 -40.09
C VAL A 6 10.82 49.28 -38.74
N GLY A 7 11.03 47.96 -38.74
CA GLY A 7 11.78 47.27 -37.68
C GLY A 7 10.96 46.43 -36.70
N GLY A 8 11.39 45.18 -36.52
CA GLY A 8 10.95 44.35 -35.40
C GLY A 8 10.97 42.84 -35.61
N ARG A 9 12.10 42.26 -36.06
CA ARG A 9 12.45 40.89 -35.65
C ARG A 9 12.92 40.94 -34.20
N PHE A 10 12.66 39.85 -33.46
CA PHE A 10 13.03 39.57 -32.06
C PHE A 10 12.02 40.02 -31.00
N GLY A 11 11.33 39.02 -30.44
CA GLY A 11 10.44 39.15 -29.29
C GLY A 11 10.01 37.75 -28.85
N GLY A 12 10.98 36.92 -28.46
CA GLY A 12 10.72 35.62 -27.85
C GLY A 12 10.01 35.84 -26.52
N GLY A 13 8.68 35.82 -26.54
CA GLY A 13 7.89 35.70 -25.34
C GLY A 13 8.19 34.34 -24.71
N HIS A 14 9.04 34.34 -23.68
CA HIS A 14 8.99 33.29 -22.67
C HIS A 14 7.58 33.34 -22.08
N THR A 15 6.66 32.53 -22.62
CA THR A 15 5.49 32.13 -21.86
C THR A 15 6.03 31.56 -20.55
N PRO A 16 5.67 32.11 -19.37
CA PRO A 16 6.11 31.54 -18.12
C PRO A 16 5.72 30.06 -18.12
N GLN A 17 6.72 29.18 -18.15
CA GLN A 17 6.49 27.76 -17.96
C GLN A 17 5.93 27.64 -16.55
N VAL A 18 4.61 27.46 -16.46
CA VAL A 18 3.94 27.04 -15.24
C VAL A 18 4.69 25.79 -14.78
N PRO A 19 5.26 25.76 -13.56
CA PRO A 19 5.97 24.57 -13.09
C PRO A 19 5.01 23.39 -13.21
N ALA A 20 5.44 22.35 -13.94
CA ALA A 20 4.69 21.14 -14.09
C ALA A 20 4.35 20.62 -12.69
N GLN A 21 3.06 20.64 -12.33
CA GLN A 21 2.62 20.03 -11.09
C GLN A 21 3.09 18.57 -11.12
N PRO A 22 3.69 18.07 -10.04
CA PRO A 22 4.09 16.68 -9.98
C PRO A 22 2.87 15.82 -10.28
N ALA A 23 2.99 14.92 -11.27
CA ALA A 23 1.92 14.00 -11.62
C ALA A 23 1.57 13.18 -10.37
N VAL A 24 0.30 13.24 -9.96
CA VAL A 24 -0.19 12.45 -8.83
C VAL A 24 -0.05 10.99 -9.20
N ASP A 25 0.56 10.19 -8.31
CA ASP A 25 0.62 8.74 -8.50
C ASP A 25 -0.82 8.18 -8.53
N PRO A 26 -1.25 7.57 -9.66
CA PRO A 26 -2.61 7.07 -9.80
C PRO A 26 -2.96 6.00 -8.75
N VAL A 27 -1.99 5.20 -8.31
CA VAL A 27 -2.22 4.16 -7.29
C VAL A 27 -2.44 4.81 -5.92
N ALA A 28 -1.64 5.81 -5.57
CA ALA A 28 -1.83 6.57 -4.33
C ALA A 28 -3.20 7.28 -4.30
N ALA A 29 -3.63 7.86 -5.43
CA ALA A 29 -4.95 8.49 -5.56
C ALA A 29 -6.10 7.49 -5.39
N GLU A 30 -5.97 6.29 -5.97
CA GLU A 30 -6.94 5.19 -5.81
C GLU A 30 -7.05 4.75 -4.34
N ILE A 31 -5.91 4.57 -3.64
CA ILE A 31 -5.89 4.19 -2.23
C ILE A 31 -6.53 5.26 -1.35
N ALA A 32 -6.26 6.55 -1.62
CA ALA A 32 -6.90 7.65 -0.93
C ALA A 32 -8.42 7.64 -1.15
N GLN A 33 -8.88 7.37 -2.38
CA GLN A 33 -10.30 7.26 -2.70
C GLN A 33 -10.96 6.06 -2.01
N MET A 34 -10.28 4.91 -1.92
CA MET A 34 -10.75 3.77 -1.13
C MET A 34 -10.94 4.16 0.35
N GLY A 35 -9.97 4.88 0.94
CA GLY A 35 -10.07 5.39 2.31
C GLY A 35 -11.30 6.28 2.54
N ALA A 36 -11.54 7.25 1.65
CA ALA A 36 -12.72 8.10 1.71
C ALA A 36 -14.04 7.31 1.56
N SER A 37 -14.01 6.24 0.75
CA SER A 37 -15.17 5.37 0.53
C SER A 37 -15.49 4.51 1.76
N VAL A 38 -14.46 3.99 2.45
CA VAL A 38 -14.61 3.32 3.76
C VAL A 38 -15.22 4.24 4.80
N ASP A 39 -14.73 5.49 4.89
CA ASP A 39 -15.25 6.45 5.87
C ASP A 39 -16.72 6.82 5.57
N SER A 40 -17.07 6.91 4.29
CA SER A 40 -18.45 7.13 3.83
C SER A 40 -19.36 5.96 4.21
N LEU A 41 -18.89 4.71 4.02
CA LEU A 41 -19.61 3.50 4.42
C LEU A 41 -19.81 3.46 5.94
N ARG A 42 -18.76 3.70 6.73
CA ARG A 42 -18.83 3.73 8.20
C ARG A 42 -19.82 4.82 8.69
N ALA A 43 -19.85 5.97 8.03
CA ALA A 43 -20.83 7.01 8.32
C ALA A 43 -22.26 6.59 7.97
N ALA A 44 -22.47 5.89 6.85
CA ALA A 44 -23.78 5.35 6.47
C ALA A 44 -24.29 4.31 7.47
N VAL A 45 -23.43 3.40 7.92
CA VAL A 45 -23.76 2.41 8.98
C VAL A 45 -24.17 3.12 10.27
N ARG A 46 -23.39 4.12 10.72
CA ARG A 46 -23.74 4.90 11.93
C ARG A 46 -25.10 5.58 11.83
N ARG A 47 -25.41 6.22 10.69
CA ARG A 47 -26.71 6.87 10.47
C ARG A 47 -27.88 5.89 10.43
N SER A 48 -27.62 4.66 9.99
CA SER A 48 -28.64 3.60 9.87
C SER A 48 -28.82 2.80 11.16
N GLY A 49 -28.05 3.08 12.21
CA GLY A 49 -27.98 2.24 13.42
C GLY A 49 -29.31 2.05 14.16
N SER A 50 -30.27 2.96 14.04
CA SER A 50 -31.61 2.79 14.63
C SER A 50 -32.51 1.79 13.87
N ARG A 51 -32.13 1.44 12.64
CA ARG A 51 -32.85 0.51 11.75
C ARG A 51 -32.12 -0.82 11.58
N LEU A 52 -31.00 -1.00 12.28
CA LEU A 52 -30.18 -2.19 12.19
C LEU A 52 -30.22 -2.92 13.53
N PRO A 53 -30.45 -4.24 13.54
CA PRO A 53 -30.17 -5.07 14.70
C PRO A 53 -28.78 -4.82 15.29
N PRO A 54 -28.62 -4.91 16.63
CA PRO A 54 -27.32 -4.84 17.30
C PRO A 54 -26.25 -5.75 16.68
N LEU A 55 -26.61 -7.00 16.34
CA LEU A 55 -25.70 -7.96 15.71
C LEU A 55 -25.11 -7.43 14.39
N LEU A 56 -25.97 -7.02 13.45
CA LEU A 56 -25.55 -6.49 12.15
C LEU A 56 -24.75 -5.21 12.31
N THR A 57 -25.17 -4.35 13.24
CA THR A 57 -24.46 -3.10 13.52
C THR A 57 -23.04 -3.37 14.04
N SER A 58 -22.86 -4.37 14.91
CA SER A 58 -21.55 -4.78 15.42
C SER A 58 -20.66 -5.30 14.29
N GLN A 59 -21.17 -6.24 13.49
CA GLN A 59 -20.42 -6.83 12.37
C GLN A 59 -20.04 -5.80 11.30
N LEU A 60 -20.94 -4.90 10.94
CA LEU A 60 -20.66 -3.83 9.97
C LEU A 60 -19.61 -2.84 10.48
N ARG A 61 -19.62 -2.52 11.78
CA ARG A 61 -18.58 -1.69 12.38
C ARG A 61 -17.23 -2.40 12.34
N HIS A 62 -17.17 -3.65 12.77
CA HIS A 62 -15.94 -4.44 12.75
C HIS A 62 -15.38 -4.56 11.33
N LEU A 63 -16.22 -4.89 10.35
CA LEU A 63 -15.83 -4.97 8.95
C LEU A 63 -15.31 -3.62 8.42
N GLY A 64 -15.97 -2.50 8.78
CA GLY A 64 -15.50 -1.17 8.42
C GLY A 64 -14.14 -0.81 9.03
N ASP A 65 -13.84 -1.30 10.23
CA ASP A 65 -12.54 -1.09 10.88
C ASP A 65 -11.45 -1.94 10.19
N LEU A 66 -11.73 -3.20 9.86
CA LEU A 66 -10.82 -4.05 9.07
C LEU A 66 -10.55 -3.46 7.68
N MET A 67 -11.56 -2.89 7.01
CA MET A 67 -11.36 -2.24 5.71
C MET A 67 -10.46 -1.02 5.83
N ARG A 68 -10.62 -0.23 6.91
CA ARG A 68 -9.78 0.94 7.17
C ARG A 68 -8.34 0.54 7.44
N GLU A 69 -8.13 -0.56 8.17
CA GLU A 69 -6.82 -1.17 8.38
C GLU A 69 -6.21 -1.64 7.06
N ALA A 70 -6.95 -2.38 6.23
CA ALA A 70 -6.49 -2.86 4.93
C ALA A 70 -6.06 -1.73 3.98
N VAL A 71 -6.86 -0.68 3.85
CA VAL A 71 -6.48 0.50 3.05
C VAL A 71 -5.17 1.12 3.56
N THR A 72 -4.99 1.16 4.88
CA THR A 72 -3.78 1.72 5.51
C THR A 72 -2.57 0.83 5.27
N ASP A 73 -2.69 -0.48 5.49
CA ASP A 73 -1.61 -1.45 5.26
C ASP A 73 -1.17 -1.46 3.79
N ILE A 74 -2.12 -1.41 2.85
CA ILE A 74 -1.83 -1.30 1.41
C ILE A 74 -1.07 -0.01 1.08
N GLY A 75 -1.47 1.12 1.67
CA GLY A 75 -0.78 2.40 1.46
C GLY A 75 0.66 2.42 1.98
N ILE A 76 0.99 1.60 2.98
CA ILE A 76 2.32 1.53 3.59
C ILE A 76 3.19 0.47 2.91
N ARG A 77 2.64 -0.72 2.66
CA ARG A 77 3.39 -1.91 2.25
C ARG A 77 3.26 -2.22 0.77
N GLY A 78 2.31 -1.59 0.09
CA GLY A 78 1.87 -2.02 -1.24
C GLY A 78 1.06 -3.32 -1.17
N CYS A 79 0.48 -3.69 -2.31
CA CYS A 79 -0.18 -4.98 -2.52
C CYS A 79 -0.37 -5.23 -4.03
N SER A 80 -0.85 -6.41 -4.39
CA SER A 80 -1.13 -6.74 -5.80
C SER A 80 -2.35 -5.96 -6.33
N THR A 81 -2.44 -5.83 -7.65
CA THR A 81 -3.61 -5.20 -8.29
C THR A 81 -4.90 -5.94 -7.97
N GLU A 82 -4.87 -7.27 -7.94
CA GLU A 82 -6.02 -8.12 -7.60
C GLU A 82 -6.50 -7.87 -6.17
N GLN A 83 -5.57 -7.71 -5.22
CA GLN A 83 -5.89 -7.37 -3.83
C GLN A 83 -6.55 -5.99 -3.73
N ARG A 84 -6.06 -4.98 -4.46
CA ARG A 84 -6.71 -3.65 -4.53
C ARG A 84 -8.10 -3.72 -5.15
N VAL A 85 -8.25 -4.44 -6.26
CA VAL A 85 -9.54 -4.62 -6.95
C VAL A 85 -10.56 -5.31 -6.02
N LEU A 86 -10.17 -6.37 -5.32
CA LEU A 86 -11.04 -7.08 -4.39
C LEU A 86 -11.46 -6.18 -3.23
N LEU A 87 -10.52 -5.48 -2.59
CA LEU A 87 -10.83 -4.55 -1.50
C LEU A 87 -11.78 -3.43 -1.99
N ASN A 88 -11.50 -2.85 -3.15
CA ASN A 88 -12.36 -1.82 -3.74
C ASN A 88 -13.77 -2.34 -4.02
N ALA A 89 -13.91 -3.58 -4.54
CA ALA A 89 -15.20 -4.21 -4.76
C ALA A 89 -15.98 -4.44 -3.45
N MET A 90 -15.30 -4.84 -2.38
CA MET A 90 -15.93 -4.96 -1.06
C MET A 90 -16.46 -3.62 -0.54
N ILE A 91 -15.64 -2.58 -0.63
CA ILE A 91 -15.96 -1.22 -0.15
C ILE A 91 -17.10 -0.60 -0.95
N CYS A 92 -17.08 -0.76 -2.28
CA CYS A 92 -18.00 -0.05 -3.17
C CYS A 92 -19.26 -0.84 -3.52
N SER A 93 -19.25 -2.18 -3.41
CA SER A 93 -20.34 -3.03 -3.89
C SER A 93 -20.76 -4.10 -2.90
N TYR A 94 -19.84 -4.94 -2.41
CA TYR A 94 -20.23 -6.16 -1.67
C TYR A 94 -20.79 -5.87 -0.27
N VAL A 95 -20.43 -4.75 0.36
CA VAL A 95 -21.08 -4.31 1.61
C VAL A 95 -22.22 -3.32 1.36
N PRO A 96 -22.05 -2.24 0.56
CA PRO A 96 -23.10 -1.23 0.41
C PRO A 96 -24.39 -1.79 -0.21
N THR A 97 -24.29 -2.66 -1.20
CA THR A 97 -25.48 -3.16 -1.92
C THR A 97 -26.36 -4.04 -1.04
N PRO A 98 -25.84 -5.08 -0.33
CA PRO A 98 -26.65 -5.85 0.60
C PRO A 98 -27.19 -5.03 1.76
N LEU A 99 -26.42 -4.06 2.27
CA LEU A 99 -26.90 -3.14 3.31
C LEU A 99 -28.11 -2.32 2.82
N GLN A 100 -28.04 -1.77 1.61
CA GLN A 100 -29.17 -1.03 1.03
C GLN A 100 -30.38 -1.93 0.81
N ALA A 101 -30.17 -3.15 0.32
CA ALA A 101 -31.23 -4.13 0.14
C ALA A 101 -31.93 -4.46 1.47
N TYR A 102 -31.15 -4.74 2.52
CA TYR A 102 -31.66 -5.01 3.86
C TYR A 102 -32.45 -3.82 4.44
N LEU A 103 -31.91 -2.60 4.33
CA LEU A 103 -32.57 -1.38 4.80
C LEU A 103 -33.85 -1.02 4.01
N SER A 104 -34.03 -1.60 2.82
CA SER A 104 -35.23 -1.42 2.00
C SER A 104 -36.35 -2.39 2.37
N LEU A 105 -36.07 -3.40 3.20
CA LEU A 105 -37.09 -4.32 3.69
C LEU A 105 -38.06 -3.62 4.67
N PRO A 106 -39.32 -4.09 4.76
CA PRO A 106 -40.24 -3.65 5.79
C PRO A 106 -39.69 -3.86 7.21
N PRO A 107 -40.04 -3.01 8.20
CA PRO A 107 -39.51 -3.11 9.57
C PRO A 107 -39.69 -4.47 10.25
N ALA A 108 -40.69 -5.26 9.86
CA ALA A 108 -40.91 -6.62 10.38
C ALA A 108 -39.75 -7.60 10.08
N HIS A 109 -38.89 -7.28 9.10
CA HIS A 109 -37.69 -8.06 8.77
C HIS A 109 -36.42 -7.52 9.44
N HIS A 110 -36.53 -6.52 10.31
CA HIS A 110 -35.42 -5.97 11.07
C HIS A 110 -35.31 -6.55 12.48
N ASP A 111 -36.01 -7.65 12.75
CA ASP A 111 -35.89 -8.42 13.98
C ASP A 111 -34.60 -9.27 13.96
N GLU A 112 -34.02 -9.49 15.14
CA GLU A 112 -32.82 -10.32 15.33
C GLU A 112 -33.04 -11.78 14.89
N GLU A 113 -34.24 -12.31 15.11
CA GLU A 113 -34.60 -13.69 14.77
C GLU A 113 -35.08 -13.84 13.31
N SER A 114 -35.13 -12.74 12.56
CA SER A 114 -35.61 -12.80 11.17
C SER A 114 -34.60 -13.49 10.25
N SER A 115 -35.12 -14.28 9.31
CA SER A 115 -34.29 -14.94 8.29
C SER A 115 -33.45 -13.94 7.47
N ALA A 116 -33.97 -12.73 7.22
CA ALA A 116 -33.23 -11.68 6.53
C ALA A 116 -32.01 -11.20 7.34
N THR A 117 -32.16 -11.01 8.65
CA THR A 117 -31.05 -10.66 9.55
C THR A 117 -30.01 -11.76 9.58
N PHE A 118 -30.44 -13.02 9.70
CA PHE A 118 -29.54 -14.17 9.72
C PHE A 118 -28.72 -14.29 8.43
N MET A 119 -29.38 -14.26 7.27
CA MET A 119 -28.69 -14.34 5.97
C MET A 119 -27.69 -13.20 5.77
N PHE A 120 -28.05 -11.98 6.17
CA PHE A 120 -27.14 -10.84 6.03
C PHE A 120 -25.95 -10.97 6.99
N ALA A 121 -26.16 -11.46 8.22
CA ALA A 121 -25.09 -11.70 9.17
C ALA A 121 -24.10 -12.76 8.66
N GLU A 122 -24.57 -13.83 8.03
CA GLU A 122 -23.69 -14.83 7.39
C GLU A 122 -22.86 -14.23 6.26
N GLN A 123 -23.48 -13.41 5.39
CA GLN A 123 -22.75 -12.71 4.33
C GLN A 123 -21.66 -11.80 4.89
N LEU A 124 -21.94 -11.06 5.97
CA LEU A 124 -20.96 -10.21 6.63
C LEU A 124 -19.82 -11.03 7.25
N ALA A 125 -20.11 -12.20 7.83
CA ALA A 125 -19.08 -13.09 8.37
C ALA A 125 -18.14 -13.59 7.27
N THR A 126 -18.67 -14.04 6.12
CA THR A 126 -17.84 -14.43 4.97
C THR A 126 -16.95 -13.29 4.46
N LEU A 127 -17.48 -12.06 4.43
CA LEU A 127 -16.70 -10.89 4.03
C LEU A 127 -15.59 -10.56 5.05
N GLN A 128 -15.85 -10.71 6.34
CA GLN A 128 -14.86 -10.50 7.40
C GLN A 128 -13.71 -11.52 7.29
N GLU A 129 -14.03 -12.80 7.12
CA GLU A 129 -13.02 -13.86 6.93
C GLU A 129 -12.17 -13.59 5.69
N THR A 130 -12.81 -13.29 4.56
CA THR A 130 -12.11 -13.00 3.31
C THR A 130 -11.18 -11.78 3.44
N LEU A 131 -11.62 -10.74 4.16
CA LEU A 131 -10.82 -9.54 4.38
C LEU A 131 -9.66 -9.78 5.35
N ALA A 132 -9.87 -10.59 6.39
CA ALA A 132 -8.82 -11.00 7.31
C ALA A 132 -7.72 -11.81 6.59
N ASP A 133 -8.12 -12.72 5.69
CA ASP A 133 -7.19 -13.48 4.85
C ASP A 133 -6.40 -12.58 3.91
N LEU A 134 -7.06 -11.61 3.27
CA LEU A 134 -6.40 -10.61 2.42
C LEU A 134 -5.37 -9.78 3.20
N LEU A 135 -5.70 -9.32 4.40
CA LEU A 135 -4.78 -8.62 5.30
C LEU A 135 -3.57 -9.48 5.65
N ASN A 136 -3.79 -10.77 5.96
CA ASN A 136 -2.72 -11.70 6.25
C ASN A 136 -1.79 -11.90 5.03
N GLN A 137 -2.35 -12.06 3.84
CA GLN A 137 -1.56 -12.18 2.60
C GLN A 137 -0.69 -10.96 2.32
N ILE A 138 -1.23 -9.74 2.50
CA ILE A 138 -0.46 -8.50 2.33
C ILE A 138 0.73 -8.46 3.29
N ARG A 139 0.50 -8.86 4.55
CA ARG A 139 1.56 -8.88 5.58
C ARG A 139 2.63 -9.91 5.29
N ILE A 140 2.25 -11.12 4.88
CA ILE A 140 3.20 -12.18 4.52
C ILE A 140 4.05 -11.76 3.32
N GLY A 141 3.42 -11.25 2.25
CA GLY A 141 4.15 -10.81 1.05
C GLY A 141 5.20 -9.73 1.37
N ALA A 142 4.87 -8.77 2.23
CA ALA A 142 5.83 -7.74 2.67
C ALA A 142 7.02 -8.33 3.46
N VAL A 143 6.78 -9.35 4.30
CA VAL A 143 7.85 -10.03 5.05
C VAL A 143 8.78 -10.81 4.12
N GLU A 144 8.24 -11.48 3.10
CA GLU A 144 9.04 -12.21 2.10
C GLU A 144 9.94 -11.27 1.29
N GLU A 145 9.42 -10.11 0.89
CA GLU A 145 10.20 -9.08 0.19
C GLU A 145 11.34 -8.54 1.06
N LEU A 146 11.06 -8.19 2.33
CA LEU A 146 12.09 -7.73 3.28
C LEU A 146 13.16 -8.79 3.54
N SER A 147 12.78 -10.06 3.67
CA SER A 147 13.73 -11.17 3.87
C SER A 147 14.64 -11.35 2.66
N THR A 148 14.08 -11.26 1.45
CA THR A 148 14.84 -11.36 0.19
C THR A 148 15.81 -10.19 0.05
N HIS A 149 15.34 -8.97 0.32
CA HIS A 149 16.17 -7.77 0.26
C HIS A 149 17.31 -7.80 1.29
N GLY A 150 17.03 -8.27 2.51
CA GLY A 150 18.04 -8.44 3.56
C GLY A 150 19.14 -9.43 3.19
N ARG A 151 18.78 -10.56 2.57
CA ARG A 151 19.76 -11.54 2.04
C ARG A 151 20.61 -10.94 0.93
N PHE A 152 19.97 -10.26 -0.03
CA PHE A 152 20.70 -9.58 -1.10
C PHE A 152 21.71 -8.56 -0.54
N LEU A 153 21.33 -7.76 0.45
CA LEU A 153 22.26 -6.83 1.11
C LEU A 153 23.39 -7.59 1.83
N ALA A 154 23.07 -8.64 2.58
CA ALA A 154 24.06 -9.46 3.28
C ALA A 154 25.08 -10.07 2.30
N ASP A 155 24.63 -10.59 1.16
CA ASP A 155 25.50 -11.15 0.12
C ASP A 155 26.40 -10.07 -0.50
N LYS A 156 25.83 -8.89 -0.80
CA LYS A 156 26.58 -7.78 -1.38
C LYS A 156 27.67 -7.25 -0.46
N PHE A 157 27.37 -7.07 0.83
CA PHE A 157 28.36 -6.57 1.79
C PHE A 157 29.39 -7.65 2.16
N SER A 158 28.99 -8.92 2.26
CA SER A 158 29.92 -10.04 2.49
C SER A 158 30.93 -10.19 1.33
N ALA A 159 30.48 -10.01 0.09
CA ALA A 159 31.36 -10.01 -1.09
C ALA A 159 32.33 -8.82 -1.12
N GLN A 160 31.91 -7.65 -0.62
CA GLN A 160 32.76 -6.46 -0.51
C GLN A 160 33.80 -6.61 0.61
N ASP A 161 33.44 -7.16 1.77
CA ASP A 161 34.38 -7.47 2.84
C ASP A 161 35.45 -8.48 2.39
N ALA A 162 35.05 -9.52 1.64
CA ALA A 162 35.99 -10.48 1.07
C ALA A 162 36.95 -9.82 0.05
N ALA A 163 36.46 -8.88 -0.77
CA ALA A 163 37.30 -8.13 -1.69
C ALA A 163 38.30 -7.22 -0.94
N LEU A 164 37.84 -6.53 0.12
CA LEU A 164 38.69 -5.70 0.98
C LEU A 164 39.81 -6.50 1.67
N GLN A 165 39.57 -7.77 2.02
CA GLN A 165 40.58 -8.67 2.59
C GLN A 165 41.60 -9.15 1.54
N LEU A 166 41.19 -9.38 0.28
CA LEU A 166 42.09 -9.76 -0.81
C LEU A 166 43.01 -8.62 -1.26
N GLN A 167 42.63 -7.36 -1.00
CA GLN A 167 43.43 -6.17 -1.29
C GLN A 167 44.36 -5.75 -0.16
N GLN A 168 44.40 -6.45 0.98
CA GLN A 168 45.53 -6.29 1.90
C GLN A 168 46.79 -6.75 1.17
N PRO A 169 47.75 -5.85 0.91
CA PRO A 169 48.99 -6.24 0.25
C PRO A 169 49.62 -7.32 1.13
N ALA A 170 49.88 -8.48 0.53
CA ALA A 170 50.70 -9.51 1.15
C ALA A 170 51.92 -8.80 1.72
N SER A 171 52.06 -8.82 3.04
CA SER A 171 53.20 -8.27 3.77
C SER A 171 54.44 -8.62 2.96
N GLU A 172 55.07 -7.58 2.43
CA GLU A 172 56.24 -7.63 1.59
C GLU A 172 57.21 -8.63 2.21
N ARG A 173 57.34 -9.82 1.58
CA ARG A 173 58.34 -10.80 1.98
C ARG A 173 59.67 -10.12 1.75
N ASP A 174 60.28 -9.66 2.83
CA ASP A 174 61.59 -9.03 2.87
C ASP A 174 62.57 -9.81 1.97
N PRO A 175 62.91 -9.27 0.78
CA PRO A 175 63.75 -9.97 -0.18
C PRO A 175 65.24 -9.92 0.20
N LEU A 176 65.58 -9.40 1.38
CA LEU A 176 66.96 -9.27 1.86
C LEU A 176 67.40 -10.33 2.87
N ARG A 177 66.64 -11.42 3.05
CA ARG A 177 67.17 -12.61 3.75
C ARG A 177 68.09 -13.41 2.83
N LEU A 178 69.17 -12.76 2.39
CA LEU A 178 70.33 -13.41 1.80
C LEU A 178 71.02 -14.22 2.90
N GLU A 179 70.95 -15.54 2.72
CA GLU A 179 71.98 -16.48 3.15
C GLU A 179 73.38 -15.85 3.16
N GLY A 180 74.11 -15.95 4.28
CA GLY A 180 75.54 -15.65 4.25
C GLY A 180 76.24 -15.41 5.58
N GLN A 181 76.97 -16.44 6.02
CA GLN A 181 78.31 -16.36 6.62
C GLN A 181 78.44 -16.30 8.16
N SER A 182 78.82 -17.47 8.67
CA SER A 182 79.69 -17.76 9.81
C SER A 182 80.75 -16.70 10.13
N TRP A 183 80.88 -16.36 11.42
CA TRP A 183 82.18 -16.06 12.01
C TRP A 183 82.30 -16.77 13.35
N GLN A 184 83.23 -17.73 13.38
CA GLN A 184 83.76 -18.35 14.58
C GLN A 184 84.58 -17.33 15.37
N HIS A 185 84.44 -17.35 16.69
CA HIS A 185 85.46 -16.90 17.64
C HIS A 185 85.51 -17.90 18.81
#